data_AF-A0A7W5M3X7-F1
#
_entry.id   AF-A0A7W5M3X7-F1
#
_cell.length_a   1.000
_cell.length_b   1.000
_cell.length_c   1.000
_cell.angle_alpha   90.00
_cell.angle_beta   90.00
_cell.angle_gamma   90.00
#
_symmetry.space_group_name_H-M   'P 1'
#
loop_
_entity.id
_entity.type
_entity.pdbx_description
1 polymer ?
#
loop_
_entity_poly.entity_id
_entity_poly.type
_entity_poly.pdbx_seq_one_letter_code
_entity_poly.pdbx_strand_id
1 'polypeptide(L)'
;MSTRSTLGSMSAERREAVLRSLVSMLQYSAGVAKLREYPSWNEMEVLAAELSRNAAAIAQETSEAAETSVAQAIRLLSEFELHHPSTDFSFH
;
A
#
# COMPACT_ATOMS: atom_id res chain seq x y z
N MET A 1 4.15 -14.81 -10.50
CA MET A 1 2.70 -14.61 -10.63
C MET A 1 2.47 -13.17 -11.05
N SER A 2 1.78 -12.95 -12.17
CA SER A 2 1.70 -11.67 -12.88
C SER A 2 0.70 -10.72 -12.22
N THR A 3 1.17 -9.81 -11.36
CA THR A 3 0.37 -8.68 -10.84
C THR A 3 -0.12 -7.75 -11.96
N ARG A 4 0.54 -7.78 -13.12
CA ARG A 4 0.19 -7.04 -14.34
C ARG A 4 -1.23 -7.32 -14.87
N SER A 5 -1.82 -8.48 -14.54
CA SER A 5 -3.12 -8.89 -15.10
C SER A 5 -4.34 -8.40 -14.29
N THR A 6 -4.17 -8.08 -13.02
CA THR A 6 -5.31 -7.82 -12.12
C THR A 6 -5.68 -6.34 -12.06
N LEU A 7 -4.70 -5.43 -12.02
CA LEU A 7 -4.98 -4.00 -12.06
C LEU A 7 -5.42 -3.57 -13.46
N GLY A 8 -4.74 -4.02 -14.52
CA GLY A 8 -5.09 -3.67 -15.90
C GLY A 8 -6.50 -4.09 -16.35
N SER A 9 -7.09 -5.12 -15.75
CA SER A 9 -8.46 -5.58 -16.04
C SER A 9 -9.55 -4.88 -15.23
N MET A 10 -9.20 -4.16 -14.17
CA MET A 10 -10.14 -3.40 -13.34
C MET A 10 -10.53 -2.07 -13.97
N SER A 11 -11.76 -1.61 -13.72
CA SER A 11 -12.16 -0.22 -14.03
C SER A 11 -11.32 0.76 -13.21
N ALA A 12 -11.15 1.98 -13.71
CA ALA A 12 -10.42 3.04 -12.99
C ALA A 12 -10.99 3.25 -11.57
N GLU A 13 -12.32 3.25 -11.41
CA GLU A 13 -12.98 3.35 -10.10
C GLU A 13 -12.58 2.21 -9.14
N ARG A 14 -12.53 0.97 -9.64
CA ARG A 14 -12.14 -0.19 -8.84
C ARG A 14 -10.65 -0.12 -8.47
N ARG A 15 -9.79 0.35 -9.38
CA ARG A 15 -8.36 0.58 -9.11
C ARG A 15 -8.18 1.65 -8.04
N GLU A 16 -8.90 2.76 -8.16
CA GLU A 16 -8.85 3.85 -7.18
C GLU A 16 -9.28 3.36 -5.78
N ALA A 17 -10.35 2.58 -5.70
CA ALA A 17 -10.79 1.99 -4.43
C ALA A 17 -9.71 1.09 -3.81
N VAL A 18 -9.05 0.25 -4.61
CA VAL A 18 -7.94 -0.60 -4.15
C VAL A 18 -6.74 0.25 -3.67
N LEU A 19 -6.39 1.30 -4.41
CA LEU A 19 -5.33 2.23 -4.03
C LEU A 19 -5.63 2.94 -2.70
N ARG A 20 -6.87 3.38 -2.50
CA ARG A 20 -7.31 4.00 -1.24
C ARG A 20 -7.25 3.03 -0.06
N SER A 21 -7.60 1.76 -0.28
CA SER A 21 -7.44 0.72 0.74
C SER A 21 -5.96 0.47 1.07
N LEU A 22 -5.09 0.44 0.05
CA LEU A 22 -3.65 0.28 0.22
C LEU A 22 -3.04 1.44 1.03
N VAL A 23 -3.44 2.68 0.71
CA VAL A 23 -3.06 3.89 1.47
C VAL A 23 -3.48 3.76 2.93
N SER A 24 -4.72 3.36 3.20
CA SER A 24 -5.23 3.21 4.57
C SER A 24 -4.42 2.18 5.36
N MET A 25 -4.08 1.05 4.74
CA MET A 25 -3.24 0.03 5.37
C MET A 25 -1.82 0.53 5.64
N LEU A 26 -1.20 1.23 4.69
CA LEU A 26 0.11 1.85 4.88
C LEU A 26 0.12 2.87 6.04
N GLN A 27 -0.90 3.72 6.13
CA GLN A 27 -1.02 4.71 7.21
C GLN A 27 -1.17 4.04 8.57
N TYR A 28 -1.98 2.98 8.65
CA TYR A 28 -2.11 2.19 9.87
C TYR A 28 -0.78 1.55 10.28
N SER A 29 -0.12 0.86 9.35
CA SER A 29 1.17 0.21 9.60
C SER A 29 2.26 1.21 9.96
N ALA A 30 2.29 2.39 9.32
CA ALA A 30 3.20 3.47 9.67
C ALA A 30 2.97 3.96 11.11
N GLY A 31 1.72 4.10 11.53
CA GLY A 31 1.36 4.44 12.91
C GLY A 31 1.88 3.41 13.92
N VAL A 32 1.70 2.12 13.65
CA VAL A 32 2.21 1.04 14.50
C VAL A 32 3.74 1.00 14.50
N ALA A 33 4.37 1.13 13.32
CA ALA A 33 5.82 1.19 13.18
C ALA A 33 6.42 2.36 13.97
N LYS A 34 5.78 3.52 13.94
CA LYS A 34 6.17 4.73 14.69
C LYS A 34 6.08 4.51 16.20
N LEU A 35 4.99 3.91 16.68
CA LEU A 35 4.83 3.58 18.10
C LEU A 35 5.87 2.59 18.61
N ARG A 36 6.38 1.72 17.73
CA ARG A 36 7.40 0.72 18.04
C ARG A 36 8.81 1.13 17.59
N GLU A 37 9.00 2.40 17.21
CA GLU A 37 10.28 2.99 16.80
C GLU A 37 10.99 2.31 15.62
N TYR A 38 10.22 1.68 14.71
CA TYR A 38 10.76 1.06 13.51
C TYR A 38 11.16 2.09 12.46
N PRO A 39 12.39 2.10 11.96
CA PRO A 39 12.90 3.16 11.07
C PRO A 39 12.13 3.30 9.75
N SER A 40 11.39 2.27 9.32
CA SER A 40 10.57 2.27 8.11
C SER A 40 9.25 3.06 8.24
N TRP A 41 8.88 3.55 9.43
CA TRP A 41 7.63 4.29 9.63
C TRP A 41 7.52 5.53 8.73
N ASN A 42 8.63 6.23 8.53
CA ASN A 42 8.67 7.46 7.72
C ASN A 42 8.49 7.14 6.23
N GLU A 43 9.11 6.06 5.76
CA GLU A 43 8.98 5.62 4.36
C GLU A 43 7.53 5.21 4.04
N MET A 44 6.87 4.54 4.99
CA MET A 44 5.44 4.19 4.86
C MET A 44 4.52 5.43 4.86
N GLU A 45 4.77 6.42 5.73
CA GLU A 45 4.00 7.68 5.76
C GLU A 45 4.15 8.47 4.45
N VAL A 46 5.38 8.61 3.94
CA VAL A 46 5.67 9.32 2.68
C VAL A 46 4.98 8.63 1.51
N LEU A 47 5.13 7.31 1.40
CA LEU A 47 4.55 6.55 0.30
C LEU A 47 3.02 6.55 0.35
N ALA A 48 2.42 6.49 1.55
CA ALA A 48 0.98 6.66 1.71
C ALA A 48 0.50 8.03 1.24
N ALA A 49 1.22 9.10 1.56
CA ALA A 49 0.87 10.45 1.13
C ALA A 49 1.01 10.64 -0.39
N GLU A 50 2.03 10.04 -1.00
CA GLU A 50 2.22 10.03 -2.45
C GLU A 50 1.12 9.25 -3.17
N LEU A 51 0.82 8.04 -2.72
CA LEU A 51 -0.26 7.22 -3.28
C LEU A 51 -1.64 7.89 -3.09
N SER A 52 -1.89 8.53 -1.95
CA SER A 52 -3.14 9.25 -1.70
C SER A 52 -3.33 10.43 -2.66
N ARG A 53 -2.29 11.25 -2.85
CA ARG A 53 -2.31 12.40 -3.76
C ARG A 53 -2.49 11.99 -5.21
N ASN A 54 -1.87 10.88 -5.60
CA ASN A 54 -1.84 10.44 -6.99
C ASN A 54 -2.87 9.34 -7.31
N ALA A 55 -3.69 8.88 -6.35
CA ALA A 55 -4.57 7.72 -6.52
C ALA A 55 -5.46 7.80 -7.77
N ALA A 56 -6.08 8.96 -8.02
CA ALA A 56 -6.94 9.17 -9.18
C ALA A 56 -6.17 9.20 -10.51
N ALA A 57 -4.92 9.69 -10.50
CA ALA A 57 -4.04 9.69 -11.67
C ALA A 57 -3.50 8.27 -11.97
N ILE A 58 -3.05 7.57 -10.93
CA ILE A 58 -2.59 6.16 -10.96
C ILE A 58 -3.73 5.23 -11.42
N ALA A 59 -4.97 5.51 -11.01
CA ALA A 59 -6.14 4.73 -11.42
C ALA A 59 -6.48 4.89 -12.91
N GLN A 60 -6.26 6.09 -13.46
CA GLN A 60 -6.53 6.44 -14.85
C GLN A 60 -5.40 6.04 -15.80
N GLU A 61 -4.15 6.24 -15.39
CA GLU A 61 -2.97 5.86 -16.15
C GLU A 61 -2.17 4.79 -15.39
N THR A 62 -2.18 3.56 -15.92
CA THR A 62 -1.22 2.50 -15.59
C THR A 62 0.17 2.87 -16.14
N SER A 63 0.75 3.92 -15.57
CA SER A 63 2.13 4.32 -15.82
C SER A 63 3.08 3.41 -15.03
N GLU A 64 4.28 3.17 -15.55
CA GLU A 64 5.29 2.35 -14.88
C GLU A 64 5.67 2.92 -13.49
N ALA A 65 5.64 4.25 -13.34
CA ALA A 65 5.85 4.92 -12.06
C ALA A 65 4.73 4.61 -11.05
N ALA A 66 3.48 4.57 -11.52
CA ALA A 66 2.30 4.21 -10.73
C ALA A 66 2.37 2.75 -10.25
N GLU A 67 2.76 1.83 -11.13
CA GLU A 67 2.98 0.42 -10.78
C GLU A 67 4.14 0.26 -9.77
N THR A 68 5.21 1.05 -9.92
CA THR A 68 6.36 1.03 -9.02
C THR A 68 5.98 1.47 -7.61
N SER A 69 5.24 2.58 -7.45
CA SER A 69 4.79 3.05 -6.14
C SER A 69 3.87 2.05 -5.43
N VAL A 70 2.99 1.38 -6.17
CA VAL A 70 2.13 0.31 -5.62
C VAL A 70 2.95 -0.91 -5.21
N ALA A 71 3.94 -1.31 -6.02
CA ALA A 71 4.83 -2.42 -5.69
C ALA A 71 5.67 -2.14 -4.44
N GLN A 72 6.20 -0.92 -4.30
CA GLN A 72 6.91 -0.47 -3.10
C GLN A 72 6.01 -0.51 -1.85
N ALA A 73 4.76 -0.11 -1.98
CA ALA A 73 3.79 -0.13 -0.88
C ALA A 73 3.50 -1.55 -0.38
N ILE A 74 3.26 -2.47 -1.32
CA ILE A 74 3.07 -3.90 -1.01
C ILE A 74 4.32 -4.47 -0.35
N ARG A 75 5.51 -4.11 -0.84
CA ARG A 75 6.78 -4.56 -0.27
C ARG A 75 6.96 -4.08 1.18
N LEU A 76 6.77 -2.79 1.46
CA LEU A 76 6.87 -2.24 2.81
C LEU A 76 5.85 -2.86 3.76
N LEU A 77 4.62 -3.08 3.31
CA LEU A 77 3.60 -3.77 4.10
C LEU A 77 4.00 -5.23 4.38
N SER A 78 4.52 -5.95 3.38
CA SER A 78 4.97 -7.32 3.56
C SER A 78 6.18 -7.40 4.51
N GLU A 79 7.14 -6.49 4.38
CA GLU A 79 8.27 -6.39 5.30
C GLU A 79 7.79 -6.07 6.72
N PHE A 80 6.84 -5.15 6.89
CA PHE A 80 6.24 -4.86 8.18
C PHE A 80 5.53 -6.08 8.78
N GLU A 81 4.69 -6.78 8.03
CA GLU A 81 3.98 -7.99 8.47
C GLU A 81 4.91 -9.17 8.75
N LEU A 82 6.07 -9.27 8.10
CA LEU A 82 7.06 -10.31 8.41
C LEU A 82 7.76 -10.06 9.76
N HIS A 83 8.04 -8.80 10.07
CA HIS A 83 8.66 -8.41 11.35
C HIS A 83 7.63 -8.27 12.48
N HIS A 84 6.36 -8.10 12.09
CA HIS A 84 5.20 -8.06 12.96
C HIS A 84 4.09 -8.89 12.32
N PRO A 85 4.17 -10.23 12.39
CA PRO A 85 2.99 -11.02 12.09
C PRO A 85 1.89 -10.45 12.97
N SER A 86 0.76 -10.12 12.35
CA SER A 86 -0.45 -9.71 13.05
C SER A 86 -0.84 -10.86 13.97
N THR A 87 -0.20 -10.96 15.14
CA THR A 87 -0.62 -11.83 16.22
C THR A 87 -1.99 -11.30 16.58
N ASP A 88 -2.99 -12.16 16.41
CA ASP A 88 -4.44 -11.93 16.46
C ASP A 88 -5.15 -11.43 15.19
N PHE A 89 -5.23 -12.32 14.19
CA PHE A 89 -6.53 -12.64 13.58
C PHE A 89 -7.18 -13.89 14.21
N SER A 90 -6.88 -14.19 15.49
CA SER A 90 -7.67 -15.12 16.30
C SER A 90 -8.77 -14.32 17.01
N PHE A 91 -9.71 -13.77 16.25
CA PHE A 91 -11.03 -13.47 16.83
C PHE A 91 -12.01 -14.56 16.39
N HIS A 92 -12.57 -15.15 17.43
CA HIS A 92 -13.42 -16.32 17.53
C HIS A 92 -14.79 -16.16 16.85
#